data_AF-A0AAD4Q3P9-F1
#
_entry.id   AF-A0AAD4Q3P9-F1
#
_cell.length_a   1.000
_cell.length_b   1.000
_cell.length_c   1.000
_cell.angle_alpha   90.00
_cell.angle_beta   90.00
_cell.angle_gamma   90.00
#
_symmetry.space_group_name_H-M   'P 1'
#
loop_
_entity.id
_entity.type
_entity.pdbx_description
1 polymer ?
#
loop_
_entity_poly.entity_id
_entity_poly.type
_entity_poly.pdbx_seq_one_letter_code
_entity_poly.pdbx_strand_id
1 'polypeptide(L)'
;MPPDRSSFTALNLPPSFSLPMCMDYFTLSAGPNTNLWRKPPNGDTSTAPMIFTSLRRPFVVAEVTISADWEMEWDQGGLVIFAGSAPGQASIAETIPYGRGIRNATFSRSCKWVKAGMEFSSGTVNASSVSATSDGADWCLSPLAMPNIPTNITSLRIKLERVGHSLWIWYQIPSLSPYATTPGAVGSTWKKLREVTWFFYGVEDKCVHVGVYASRPTSIPRGGTVWEAMNGMRNDDSGGGDKLVVEFEDLEIF
;
A
#
# COMPACT_ATOMS: atom_id res chain seq x y z
N MET A 1 4.62 19.18 -2.83
CA MET A 1 4.56 19.27 -4.31
C MET A 1 4.47 17.84 -4.84
N PRO A 2 3.53 17.56 -5.73
CA PRO A 2 3.36 16.25 -6.35
C PRO A 2 4.65 15.77 -7.03
N PRO A 3 4.99 14.47 -6.97
CA PRO A 3 6.20 13.95 -7.60
C PRO A 3 6.06 13.92 -9.12
N ASP A 4 7.17 14.05 -9.83
CA ASP A 4 7.19 13.98 -11.30
C ASP A 4 6.81 12.58 -11.79
N ARG A 5 5.74 12.50 -12.60
CA ARG A 5 5.24 11.27 -13.24
C ARG A 5 6.31 10.50 -14.00
N SER A 6 7.33 11.18 -14.55
CA SER A 6 8.40 10.56 -15.33
C SER A 6 9.27 9.61 -14.51
N SER A 7 9.23 9.75 -13.18
CA SER A 7 9.95 8.90 -12.24
C SER A 7 9.21 7.61 -11.85
N PHE A 8 7.93 7.48 -12.23
CA PHE A 8 7.10 6.35 -11.86
C PHE A 8 7.21 5.18 -12.83
N THR A 9 7.13 3.98 -12.28
CA THR A 9 7.03 2.70 -12.98
C THR A 9 5.71 2.04 -12.59
N ALA A 10 5.01 1.49 -13.57
CA ALA A 10 3.80 0.70 -13.35
C ALA A 10 4.15 -0.79 -13.19
N LEU A 11 3.50 -1.47 -12.26
CA LEU A 11 3.64 -2.90 -12.01
C LEU A 11 2.26 -3.56 -11.90
N ASN A 12 2.11 -4.75 -12.49
CA ASN A 12 0.86 -5.52 -12.50
C ASN A 12 -0.35 -4.75 -13.05
N LEU A 13 -0.12 -3.83 -13.98
CA LEU A 13 -1.14 -3.06 -14.66
C LEU A 13 -1.28 -3.52 -16.12
N PRO A 14 -2.46 -3.37 -16.75
CA PRO A 14 -2.66 -3.76 -18.14
C PRO A 14 -1.67 -3.06 -19.09
N PRO A 15 -1.29 -3.66 -20.23
CA PRO A 15 -0.42 -3.02 -21.22
C PRO A 15 -0.96 -1.70 -21.78
N SER A 16 -2.28 -1.49 -21.71
CA SER A 16 -2.95 -0.25 -22.11
C SER A 16 -2.91 0.85 -21.03
N PHE A 17 -2.42 0.55 -19.83
CA PHE A 17 -2.32 1.54 -18.76
C PHE A 17 -1.27 2.59 -19.11
N SER A 18 -1.63 3.86 -18.94
CA SER A 18 -0.71 4.98 -19.01
C SER A 18 -0.68 5.68 -17.65
N LEU A 19 0.51 6.15 -17.26
CA LEU A 19 0.64 6.92 -16.03
C LEU A 19 -0.24 8.18 -16.09
N PRO A 20 -0.80 8.61 -14.95
CA PRO A 20 -1.55 9.86 -14.84
C PRO A 20 -0.77 11.07 -15.36
N MET A 21 -1.49 12.10 -15.83
CA MET A 21 -0.86 13.35 -16.31
C MET A 21 -0.19 14.14 -15.18
N CYS A 22 -0.81 14.17 -14.01
CA CYS A 22 -0.27 14.68 -12.76
C CYS A 22 -0.49 13.64 -11.66
N MET A 23 0.31 13.73 -10.59
CA MET A 23 0.22 12.80 -9.46
C MET A 23 -0.67 13.35 -8.33
N ASP A 24 -1.43 14.42 -8.61
CA ASP A 24 -2.25 15.16 -7.66
C ASP A 24 -3.59 14.45 -7.43
N TYR A 25 -4.14 13.85 -8.48
CA TYR A 25 -5.35 13.03 -8.45
C TYR A 25 -5.29 11.97 -9.54
N PHE A 26 -5.52 10.70 -9.19
CA PHE A 26 -5.63 9.60 -10.15
C PHE A 26 -6.29 8.37 -9.53
N THR A 27 -6.60 7.37 -10.36
CA THR A 27 -7.19 6.11 -9.90
C THR A 27 -6.34 4.90 -10.29
N LEU A 28 -6.35 3.86 -9.45
CA LEU A 28 -5.88 2.52 -9.80
C LEU A 28 -7.03 1.52 -9.62
N SER A 29 -7.21 0.65 -10.62
CA SER A 29 -8.19 -0.43 -10.55
C SER A 29 -7.52 -1.76 -10.23
N ALA A 30 -8.07 -2.50 -9.26
CA ALA A 30 -7.65 -3.85 -8.92
C ALA A 30 -8.76 -4.85 -9.23
N GLY A 31 -8.45 -5.84 -10.08
CA GLY A 31 -9.34 -6.97 -10.32
C GLY A 31 -9.26 -8.02 -9.19
N PRO A 32 -10.13 -9.03 -9.22
CA PRO A 32 -10.10 -10.13 -8.26
C PRO A 32 -8.75 -10.87 -8.29
N ASN A 33 -8.41 -11.55 -7.18
CA ASN A 33 -7.16 -12.31 -7.00
C ASN A 33 -5.87 -11.45 -7.04
N THR A 34 -5.97 -10.16 -6.75
CA THR A 34 -4.80 -9.28 -6.62
C THR A 34 -4.37 -9.18 -5.15
N ASN A 35 -3.08 -9.35 -4.85
CA ASN A 35 -2.54 -9.24 -3.49
C ASN A 35 -1.05 -8.89 -3.48
N LEU A 36 -0.60 -8.28 -2.39
CA LEU A 36 0.81 -8.20 -1.99
C LEU A 36 0.96 -8.84 -0.61
N TRP A 37 1.58 -10.03 -0.56
CA TRP A 37 1.72 -10.81 0.66
C TRP A 37 2.95 -11.72 0.61
N ARG A 38 3.57 -11.98 1.77
CA ARG A 38 4.67 -12.95 1.90
C ARG A 38 4.28 -14.01 2.91
N LYS A 39 4.21 -15.27 2.47
CA LYS A 39 3.87 -16.41 3.35
C LYS A 39 4.94 -17.50 3.20
N PRO A 40 5.83 -17.67 4.17
CA PRO A 40 6.76 -18.80 4.17
C PRO A 40 5.99 -20.14 4.25
N PRO A 41 6.48 -21.21 3.59
CA PRO A 41 7.61 -21.26 2.67
C PRO A 41 7.24 -20.85 1.22
N ASN A 42 5.98 -20.49 0.98
CA ASN A 42 5.38 -20.30 -0.34
C ASN A 42 5.83 -19.01 -1.08
N GLY A 43 6.71 -18.20 -0.47
CA GLY A 43 7.28 -17.00 -1.10
C GLY A 43 6.32 -15.80 -1.13
N ASP A 44 6.47 -15.00 -2.19
CA ASP A 44 5.74 -13.74 -2.40
C ASP A 44 4.57 -13.91 -3.37
N THR A 45 3.39 -13.48 -2.94
CA THR A 45 2.32 -13.06 -3.85
C THR A 45 2.52 -11.58 -4.13
N SER A 46 2.79 -11.21 -5.38
CA SER A 46 2.95 -9.82 -5.82
C SER A 46 2.17 -9.58 -7.11
N THR A 47 0.85 -9.62 -7.00
CA THR A 47 -0.09 -9.44 -8.12
C THR A 47 -0.90 -8.14 -8.03
N ALA A 48 -0.82 -7.41 -6.90
CA ALA A 48 -1.47 -6.12 -6.74
C ALA A 48 -0.96 -5.09 -7.77
N PRO A 49 -1.86 -4.35 -8.45
CA PRO A 49 -1.51 -3.19 -9.25
C PRO A 49 -0.84 -2.10 -8.42
N MET A 50 0.28 -1.57 -8.91
CA MET A 50 1.05 -0.53 -8.23
C MET A 50 1.64 0.45 -9.24
N ILE A 51 1.81 1.69 -8.80
CA ILE A 51 2.76 2.63 -9.42
C ILE A 51 3.72 3.11 -8.34
N PHE A 52 5.01 3.10 -8.65
CA PHE A 52 6.06 3.44 -7.68
C PHE A 52 7.22 4.16 -8.34
N THR A 53 7.99 4.91 -7.56
CA THR A 53 9.22 5.58 -7.99
C THR A 53 10.41 5.08 -7.19
N SER A 54 11.58 5.00 -7.84
CA SER A 54 12.86 4.67 -7.19
C SER A 54 13.53 5.95 -6.71
N LEU A 55 13.80 6.03 -5.41
CA LEU A 55 14.32 7.25 -4.81
C LEU A 55 15.81 7.43 -5.12
N ARG A 56 16.19 8.68 -5.41
CA ARG A 56 17.61 9.07 -5.58
C ARG A 56 18.19 9.71 -4.33
N ARG A 57 17.33 10.08 -3.38
CA ARG A 57 17.66 10.74 -2.12
C ARG A 57 17.11 9.90 -0.97
N PRO A 58 17.64 10.08 0.26
CA PRO A 58 17.08 9.42 1.43
C PRO A 58 15.59 9.72 1.57
N PHE A 59 14.78 8.67 1.71
CA PHE A 59 13.36 8.81 2.01
C PHE A 59 13.16 9.56 3.32
N VAL A 60 12.25 10.54 3.32
CA VAL A 60 11.84 11.32 4.48
C VAL A 60 10.39 11.00 4.82
N VAL A 61 9.48 11.22 3.86
CA VAL A 61 8.05 11.07 4.08
C VAL A 61 7.31 10.79 2.77
N ALA A 62 6.24 10.00 2.84
CA ALA A 62 5.24 9.91 1.78
C ALA A 62 3.84 9.97 2.37
N GLU A 63 2.95 10.70 1.71
CA GLU A 63 1.57 10.91 2.15
C GLU A 63 0.63 10.82 0.96
N VAL A 64 -0.58 10.32 1.20
CA VAL A 64 -1.66 10.31 0.20
C VAL A 64 -3.01 10.19 0.90
N THR A 65 -4.04 10.80 0.33
CA THR A 65 -5.43 10.52 0.68
C THR A 65 -5.96 9.45 -0.26
N ILE A 66 -6.53 8.38 0.28
CA ILE A 66 -7.19 7.34 -0.49
C ILE A 66 -8.69 7.33 -0.24
N SER A 67 -9.47 7.04 -1.27
CA SER A 67 -10.90 6.77 -1.21
C SER A 67 -11.26 5.62 -2.13
N ALA A 68 -12.23 4.80 -1.70
CA ALA A 68 -12.84 3.77 -2.53
C ALA A 68 -14.20 3.38 -1.95
N ASP A 69 -15.01 2.72 -2.77
CA ASP A 69 -16.09 1.88 -2.27
C ASP A 69 -15.47 0.55 -1.82
N TRP A 70 -15.39 0.34 -0.50
CA TRP A 70 -14.79 -0.84 0.13
C TRP A 70 -15.83 -1.95 0.28
N GLU A 71 -15.93 -2.81 -0.73
CA GLU A 71 -17.13 -3.61 -0.96
C GLU A 71 -16.93 -5.08 -0.56
N MET A 72 -15.71 -5.59 -0.77
CA MET A 72 -15.38 -7.00 -0.63
C MET A 72 -14.39 -7.21 0.50
N GLU A 73 -14.50 -8.37 1.17
CA GLU A 73 -13.53 -8.79 2.18
C GLU A 73 -12.11 -8.71 1.59
N TRP A 74 -11.22 -8.07 2.34
CA TRP A 74 -9.83 -7.78 2.01
C TRP A 74 -9.59 -6.77 0.88
N ASP A 75 -10.59 -6.01 0.43
CA ASP A 75 -10.34 -4.84 -0.43
C ASP A 75 -9.34 -3.89 0.25
N GLN A 76 -8.31 -3.46 -0.49
CA GLN A 76 -7.17 -2.70 0.04
C GLN A 76 -6.71 -1.60 -0.92
N GLY A 77 -6.22 -0.51 -0.34
CA GLY A 77 -5.50 0.54 -1.05
C GLY A 77 -4.63 1.36 -0.12
N GLY A 78 -3.59 2.01 -0.65
CA GLY A 78 -2.72 2.89 0.13
C GLY A 78 -1.31 3.03 -0.40
N LEU A 79 -0.37 3.30 0.51
CA LEU A 79 1.06 3.42 0.23
C LEU A 79 1.76 2.07 0.33
N VAL A 80 2.81 1.92 -0.49
CA VAL A 80 3.75 0.81 -0.41
C VAL A 80 5.18 1.35 -0.49
N ILE A 81 6.06 0.79 0.33
CA ILE A 81 7.50 1.09 0.33
C ILE A 81 8.31 -0.20 0.32
N PHE A 82 9.28 -0.27 -0.58
CA PHE A 82 10.21 -1.39 -0.74
C PHE A 82 11.63 -0.93 -0.38
N ALA A 83 12.41 -1.82 0.20
CA ALA A 83 13.82 -1.66 0.49
C ALA A 83 14.61 -2.86 -0.06
N GLY A 84 15.48 -2.60 -1.03
CA GLY A 84 16.25 -3.60 -1.78
C GLY A 84 16.00 -3.50 -3.28
N SER A 85 15.90 -4.66 -3.95
CA SER A 85 15.53 -4.74 -5.36
C SER A 85 14.17 -4.11 -5.61
N ALA A 86 14.01 -3.45 -6.77
CA ALA A 86 12.74 -2.89 -7.19
C ALA A 86 11.66 -3.99 -7.25
N PRO A 87 10.41 -3.68 -6.91
CA PRO A 87 9.33 -4.66 -6.97
C PRO A 87 9.17 -5.19 -8.40
N GLY A 88 8.97 -6.50 -8.54
CA GLY A 88 8.90 -7.20 -9.82
C GLY A 88 10.26 -7.61 -10.42
N GLN A 89 11.39 -7.20 -9.82
CA GLN A 89 12.72 -7.72 -10.18
C GLN A 89 13.11 -8.89 -9.28
N ALA A 90 13.55 -10.00 -9.89
CA ALA A 90 14.12 -11.12 -9.13
C ALA A 90 15.40 -10.68 -8.42
N SER A 91 15.54 -11.05 -7.15
CA SER A 91 16.79 -10.83 -6.40
C SER A 91 17.90 -11.62 -7.08
N ILE A 92 18.87 -10.94 -7.70
CA ILE A 92 20.11 -11.59 -8.14
C ILE A 92 20.86 -12.00 -6.86
N ALA A 93 21.04 -13.30 -6.66
CA ALA A 93 21.91 -13.80 -5.61
C ALA A 93 23.36 -13.42 -5.98
N GLU A 94 23.87 -12.31 -5.44
CA GLU A 94 25.27 -11.96 -5.59
C GLU A 94 26.14 -13.04 -4.92
N THR A 95 26.84 -13.80 -5.73
CA THR A 95 27.84 -14.78 -5.25
C THR A 95 29.12 -14.01 -4.99
N ILE A 96 29.36 -13.54 -3.76
CA ILE A 96 30.65 -12.97 -3.37
C ILE A 96 31.65 -14.13 -3.21
N PRO A 97 32.77 -14.17 -3.97
CA PRO A 97 33.84 -15.12 -3.70
C PRO A 97 34.66 -14.60 -2.51
N TYR A 98 34.37 -15.10 -1.29
CA TYR A 98 35.25 -14.89 -0.14
C TYR A 98 35.94 -16.20 0.23
N GLY A 99 37.27 -16.13 0.42
CA GLY A 99 38.13 -17.29 0.56
C GLY A 99 37.84 -18.18 1.78
N ARG A 100 37.97 -19.49 1.56
CA ARG A 100 38.19 -20.59 2.52
C ARG A 100 37.40 -20.52 3.84
N GLY A 101 36.22 -21.12 3.85
CA GLY A 101 35.53 -21.57 5.08
C GLY A 101 34.05 -21.83 4.84
N ILE A 102 33.64 -23.10 4.82
CA ILE A 102 32.30 -23.57 4.46
C ILE A 102 31.24 -23.00 5.41
N ARG A 103 30.44 -22.04 4.91
CA ARG A 103 28.99 -21.87 5.11
C ARG A 103 28.47 -20.99 3.96
N ASN A 104 27.78 -21.59 2.98
CA ASN A 104 27.10 -20.87 1.90
C ASN A 104 25.92 -20.08 2.49
N ALA A 105 26.18 -18.92 3.08
CA ALA A 105 25.14 -17.95 3.37
C ALA A 105 24.91 -17.14 2.09
N THR A 106 23.97 -17.58 1.26
CA THR A 106 23.39 -16.72 0.23
C THR A 106 22.65 -15.61 0.94
N PHE A 107 23.31 -14.47 1.19
CA PHE A 107 22.61 -13.24 1.53
C PHE A 107 21.95 -12.73 0.23
N SER A 108 20.86 -13.38 -0.18
CA SER A 108 19.85 -12.65 -0.95
C SER A 108 19.51 -11.45 -0.07
N ARG A 109 19.82 -10.23 -0.54
CA ARG A 109 19.27 -9.03 0.09
C ARG A 109 17.76 -9.11 -0.12
N SER A 110 17.08 -9.82 0.78
CA SER A 110 15.65 -10.06 0.68
C SER A 110 14.97 -8.71 0.62
N CYS A 111 14.22 -8.46 -0.45
CA CYS A 111 13.45 -7.22 -0.57
C CYS A 111 12.48 -7.17 0.61
N LYS A 112 12.66 -6.16 1.48
CA LYS A 112 11.75 -5.86 2.58
C LYS A 112 10.72 -4.90 2.06
N TRP A 113 9.49 -5.02 2.51
CA TRP A 113 8.46 -4.07 2.11
C TRP A 113 7.46 -3.83 3.22
N VAL A 114 6.87 -2.65 3.20
CA VAL A 114 5.74 -2.29 4.05
C VAL A 114 4.65 -1.75 3.13
N LYS A 115 3.42 -2.24 3.31
CA LYS A 115 2.23 -1.58 2.77
C LYS A 115 1.40 -1.06 3.93
N ALA A 116 0.76 0.09 3.73
CA ALA A 116 -0.15 0.66 4.72
C ALA A 116 -1.24 1.46 4.03
N GLY A 117 -2.43 1.45 4.61
CA GLY A 117 -3.56 2.16 4.05
C GLY A 117 -4.86 1.69 4.68
N MET A 118 -5.88 1.56 3.85
CA MET A 118 -7.22 1.17 4.25
C MET A 118 -7.51 -0.25 3.77
N GLU A 119 -8.16 -1.04 4.62
CA GLU A 119 -8.50 -2.43 4.34
C GLU A 119 -9.88 -2.76 4.91
N PHE A 120 -10.76 -3.30 4.06
CA PHE A 120 -12.00 -3.90 4.53
C PHE A 120 -11.73 -5.30 5.04
N SER A 121 -12.00 -5.55 6.32
CA SER A 121 -11.78 -6.86 6.92
C SER A 121 -12.66 -7.00 8.15
N SER A 122 -13.22 -8.20 8.33
CA SER A 122 -14.06 -8.55 9.48
C SER A 122 -15.26 -7.61 9.65
N GLY A 123 -15.87 -7.21 8.53
CA GLY A 123 -17.10 -6.40 8.51
C GLY A 123 -16.91 -4.91 8.83
N THR A 124 -15.68 -4.39 8.79
CA THR A 124 -15.42 -2.95 8.92
C THR A 124 -14.23 -2.51 8.06
N VAL A 125 -14.12 -1.21 7.83
CA VAL A 125 -12.92 -0.60 7.29
C VAL A 125 -11.90 -0.35 8.40
N ASN A 126 -10.65 -0.69 8.12
CA ASN A 126 -9.53 -0.63 9.05
C ASN A 126 -8.43 0.26 8.47
N ALA A 127 -7.70 0.97 9.32
CA ALA A 127 -6.33 1.35 8.99
C ALA A 127 -5.46 0.09 9.14
N SER A 128 -4.76 -0.29 8.09
CA SER A 128 -3.97 -1.52 8.05
C SER A 128 -2.51 -1.27 7.72
N SER A 129 -1.67 -2.18 8.18
CA SER A 129 -0.27 -2.23 7.78
C SER A 129 0.23 -3.66 7.75
N VAL A 130 1.02 -3.98 6.72
CA VAL A 130 1.77 -5.23 6.61
C VAL A 130 3.24 -4.90 6.44
N SER A 131 4.11 -5.53 7.23
CA SER A 131 5.56 -5.46 7.10
C SER A 131 6.09 -6.83 6.74
N ALA A 132 6.90 -6.93 5.69
CA ALA A 132 7.45 -8.18 5.22
C ALA A 132 8.97 -8.19 5.23
N THR A 133 9.52 -9.28 5.75
CA THR A 133 10.95 -9.58 5.88
C THR A 133 11.26 -10.89 5.15
N SER A 134 12.51 -11.37 5.18
CA SER A 134 12.82 -12.74 4.71
C SER A 134 11.95 -13.82 5.37
N ASP A 135 11.45 -13.56 6.57
CA ASP A 135 10.84 -14.56 7.44
C ASP A 135 9.31 -14.58 7.32
N GLY A 136 8.71 -13.67 6.55
CA GLY A 136 7.27 -13.59 6.34
C GLY A 136 6.70 -12.19 6.41
N ALA A 137 5.37 -12.10 6.29
CA ALA A 137 4.59 -10.89 6.48
C ALA A 137 3.95 -10.86 7.88
N ASP A 138 4.06 -9.71 8.54
CA ASP A 138 3.43 -9.39 9.82
C ASP A 138 2.39 -8.28 9.60
N TRP A 139 1.13 -8.58 9.91
CA TRP A 139 -0.06 -7.80 9.57
C TRP A 139 -0.80 -7.32 10.81
N CYS A 140 -1.21 -6.05 10.79
CA CYS A 140 -2.04 -5.45 11.82
C CYS A 140 -3.22 -4.68 11.22
N LEU A 141 -4.31 -4.63 11.98
CA LEU A 141 -5.52 -3.87 11.69
C LEU A 141 -5.88 -2.98 12.88
N SER A 142 -6.33 -1.77 12.60
CA SER A 142 -6.98 -0.87 13.55
C SER A 142 -8.36 -0.47 13.01
N PRO A 143 -9.47 -0.97 13.59
CA PRO A 143 -10.82 -0.63 13.15
C PRO A 143 -11.07 0.88 13.16
N LEU A 144 -11.70 1.40 12.11
CA LEU A 144 -12.09 2.81 12.00
C LEU A 144 -13.57 3.03 12.32
N ALA A 145 -14.37 1.97 12.28
CA ALA A 145 -15.77 1.94 12.67
C ALA A 145 -16.11 0.62 13.35
N MET A 146 -17.27 0.57 14.00
CA MET A 146 -17.79 -0.66 14.60
C MET A 146 -18.05 -1.73 13.52
N PRO A 147 -17.60 -2.98 13.71
CA PRO A 147 -17.88 -4.08 12.79
C PRO A 147 -19.37 -4.31 12.57
N ASN A 148 -19.73 -4.59 11.31
CA ASN A 148 -21.08 -4.90 10.86
C ASN A 148 -22.10 -3.77 11.10
N ILE A 149 -21.63 -2.54 11.29
CA ILE A 149 -22.46 -1.33 11.36
C ILE A 149 -22.10 -0.44 10.16
N PRO A 150 -23.09 0.06 9.40
CA PRO A 150 -22.83 0.98 8.30
C PRO A 150 -21.99 2.19 8.74
N THR A 151 -21.02 2.55 7.92
CA THR A 151 -20.12 3.69 8.17
C THR A 151 -19.97 4.52 6.92
N ASN A 152 -19.87 5.83 7.08
CA ASN A 152 -19.59 6.76 5.99
C ASN A 152 -18.08 7.00 5.81
N ILE A 153 -17.24 6.24 6.51
CA ILE A 153 -15.78 6.34 6.38
C ILE A 153 -15.37 5.53 5.15
N THR A 154 -15.18 6.22 4.03
CA THR A 154 -14.67 5.65 2.77
C THR A 154 -13.24 6.11 2.44
N SER A 155 -12.71 7.07 3.20
CA SER A 155 -11.41 7.66 2.95
C SER A 155 -10.47 7.65 4.16
N LEU A 156 -9.17 7.62 3.86
CA LEU A 156 -8.09 7.62 4.82
C LEU A 156 -6.91 8.43 4.26
N ARG A 157 -6.38 9.38 5.02
CA ARG A 157 -5.07 9.95 4.72
C ARG A 157 -4.02 9.11 5.43
N ILE A 158 -3.07 8.56 4.68
CA ILE A 158 -2.02 7.68 5.20
C ILE A 158 -0.65 8.36 5.01
N LYS A 159 0.23 8.21 5.99
CA LYS A 159 1.59 8.74 5.97
C LYS A 159 2.62 7.72 6.41
N LEU A 160 3.69 7.64 5.64
CA LEU A 160 4.92 6.90 5.94
C LEU A 160 6.03 7.91 6.23
N GLU A 161 6.71 7.78 7.36
CA GLU A 161 7.73 8.73 7.80
C GLU A 161 8.99 7.98 8.27
N ARG A 162 10.17 8.40 7.81
CA ARG A 162 11.43 7.85 8.30
C ARG A 162 11.88 8.57 9.56
N VAL A 163 12.12 7.81 10.62
CA VAL A 163 12.72 8.30 11.86
C VAL A 163 13.95 7.45 12.18
N GLY A 164 15.13 7.93 11.80
CA GLY A 164 16.38 7.16 11.89
C GLY A 164 16.34 5.91 11.00
N HIS A 165 16.34 4.73 11.64
CA HIS A 165 16.17 3.44 10.96
C HIS A 165 14.72 2.92 10.99
N SER A 166 13.83 3.58 11.74
CA SER A 166 12.42 3.22 11.85
C SER A 166 11.62 3.78 10.68
N LEU A 167 10.60 3.04 10.27
CA LEU A 167 9.48 3.54 9.47
C LEU A 167 8.27 3.71 10.39
N TRP A 168 7.79 4.94 10.53
CA TRP A 168 6.58 5.27 11.26
C TRP A 168 5.40 5.38 10.29
N ILE A 169 4.27 4.84 10.72
CA ILE A 169 3.04 4.78 9.92
C ILE A 169 1.97 5.53 10.70
N TRP A 170 1.38 6.53 10.05
CA TRP A 170 0.37 7.40 10.62
C TRP A 170 -0.86 7.43 9.72
N TYR A 171 -2.02 7.69 10.30
CA TYR A 171 -3.25 7.91 9.54
C TYR A 171 -4.10 9.04 10.13
N GLN A 172 -4.95 9.60 9.29
CA GLN A 172 -6.00 10.55 9.64
C GLN A 172 -7.28 10.19 8.88
N ILE A 173 -8.43 10.38 9.51
CA ILE A 173 -9.73 10.21 8.85
C ILE A 173 -10.19 11.62 8.40
N PRO A 174 -10.16 11.95 7.09
CA PRO A 174 -10.42 13.31 6.63
C PRO A 174 -11.77 13.87 7.10
N SER A 175 -12.83 13.05 7.04
CA SER A 175 -14.20 13.43 7.43
C SER A 175 -14.36 13.77 8.92
N LEU A 176 -13.46 13.30 9.79
CA LEU A 176 -13.48 13.59 11.23
C LEU A 176 -12.61 14.79 11.61
N SER A 177 -11.93 15.40 10.65
CA SER A 177 -11.02 16.53 10.87
C SER A 177 -11.24 17.74 9.93
N PRO A 178 -12.47 18.11 9.54
CA PRO A 178 -12.69 19.16 8.53
C PRO A 178 -12.32 20.58 9.00
N TYR A 179 -12.04 20.78 10.30
CA TYR A 179 -11.86 22.12 10.91
C TYR A 179 -10.45 22.39 11.45
N ALA A 180 -9.45 21.55 11.17
CA ALA A 180 -8.09 21.80 11.60
C ALA A 180 -7.46 22.94 10.77
N THR A 181 -7.56 24.18 11.25
CA THR A 181 -7.10 25.38 10.54
C THR A 181 -5.78 25.95 11.07
N THR A 182 -5.21 25.36 12.13
CA THR A 182 -3.91 25.76 12.69
C THR A 182 -2.88 24.63 12.53
N PRO A 183 -1.57 24.92 12.35
CA PRO A 183 -0.55 23.89 12.19
C PRO A 183 -0.52 22.87 13.34
N GLY A 184 -0.76 23.31 14.58
CA GLY A 184 -0.86 22.42 15.74
C GLY A 184 -2.11 21.53 15.73
N ALA A 185 -3.25 22.06 15.26
CA ALA A 185 -4.47 21.27 15.09
C ALA A 185 -4.30 20.22 13.98
N VAL A 186 -3.68 20.58 12.85
CA VAL A 186 -3.38 19.64 11.74
C VAL A 186 -2.34 18.59 12.16
N GLY A 187 -1.39 18.94 13.03
CA GLY A 187 -0.46 17.95 13.61
C GLY A 187 -1.14 16.97 14.56
N SER A 188 -2.13 17.44 15.34
CA SER A 188 -2.84 16.63 16.35
C SER A 188 -3.84 15.62 15.79
N THR A 189 -4.13 15.68 14.49
CA THR A 189 -5.15 14.83 13.85
C THR A 189 -4.58 13.51 13.34
N TRP A 190 -3.25 13.38 13.30
CA TRP A 190 -2.56 12.15 12.96
C TRP A 190 -2.55 11.17 14.13
N LYS A 191 -2.98 9.94 13.86
CA LYS A 191 -2.90 8.80 14.78
C LYS A 191 -1.75 7.89 14.35
N LYS A 192 -0.89 7.47 15.28
CA LYS A 192 0.18 6.51 14.99
C LYS A 192 -0.44 5.12 14.86
N LEU A 193 -0.27 4.48 13.70
CA LEU A 193 -0.70 3.10 13.46
C LEU A 193 0.37 2.10 13.90
N ARG A 194 1.61 2.32 13.46
CA ARG A 194 2.68 1.33 13.64
C ARG A 194 4.06 1.99 13.59
N GLU A 195 5.02 1.35 14.24
CA GLU A 195 6.44 1.60 14.07
C GLU A 195 7.14 0.30 13.65
N VAL A 196 7.87 0.35 12.53
CA VAL A 196 8.74 -0.73 12.07
C VAL A 196 10.18 -0.30 12.32
N THR A 197 10.75 -0.74 13.45
CA THR A 197 11.93 -0.13 14.08
C THR A 197 13.26 -0.21 13.30
N TRP A 198 13.32 -1.06 12.28
CA TRP A 198 14.57 -1.41 11.60
C TRP A 198 14.43 -1.41 10.07
N PHE A 199 13.34 -0.87 9.53
CA PHE A 199 13.02 -0.94 8.10
C PHE A 199 14.19 -0.45 7.22
N PHE A 200 14.81 0.67 7.59
CA PHE A 200 15.94 1.27 6.86
C PHE A 200 17.32 0.79 7.33
N TYR A 201 17.40 -0.14 8.29
CA TYR A 201 18.69 -0.67 8.73
C TYR A 201 19.34 -1.50 7.60
N GLY A 202 20.59 -1.16 7.26
CA GLY A 202 21.36 -1.81 6.20
C GLY A 202 20.87 -1.55 4.77
N VAL A 203 20.03 -0.52 4.57
CA VAL A 203 19.44 -0.17 3.27
C VAL A 203 20.13 1.06 2.70
N GLU A 204 20.67 0.95 1.48
CA GLU A 204 21.16 2.10 0.72
C GLU A 204 19.96 2.89 0.18
N ASP A 205 19.99 4.22 0.25
CA ASP A 205 18.83 5.06 -0.10
C ASP A 205 18.36 4.86 -1.55
N LYS A 206 19.27 4.61 -2.48
CA LYS A 206 18.95 4.29 -3.90
C LYS A 206 18.20 2.96 -4.10
N CYS A 207 18.09 2.15 -3.06
CA CYS A 207 17.35 0.89 -3.04
C CYS A 207 15.98 1.05 -2.37
N VAL A 208 15.53 2.28 -2.11
CA VAL A 208 14.19 2.56 -1.61
C VAL A 208 13.26 2.91 -2.76
N HIS A 209 12.10 2.25 -2.80
CA HIS A 209 11.06 2.49 -3.79
C HIS A 209 9.75 2.77 -3.07
N VAL A 210 9.06 3.85 -3.43
CA VAL A 210 7.81 4.26 -2.76
C VAL A 210 6.74 4.49 -3.81
N GLY A 211 5.52 4.10 -3.50
CA GLY A 211 4.40 4.22 -4.42
C GLY A 211 3.07 3.99 -3.75
N VAL A 212 2.08 3.76 -4.60
CA VAL A 212 0.72 3.43 -4.18
C VAL A 212 0.29 2.09 -4.79
N TYR A 213 -0.68 1.45 -4.16
CA TYR A 213 -1.23 0.18 -4.61
C TYR A 213 -2.74 0.12 -4.38
N ALA A 214 -3.40 -0.73 -5.18
CA ALA A 214 -4.77 -1.18 -4.97
C ALA A 214 -4.81 -2.71 -5.03
N SER A 215 -5.73 -3.34 -4.29
CA SER A 215 -5.83 -4.80 -4.25
C SER A 215 -7.23 -5.27 -3.91
N ARG A 216 -7.70 -6.29 -4.63
CA ARG A 216 -8.91 -7.08 -4.35
C ARG A 216 -8.52 -8.56 -4.30
N PRO A 217 -8.12 -9.08 -3.12
CA PRO A 217 -7.73 -10.48 -2.96
C PRO A 217 -8.90 -11.44 -3.11
N THR A 218 -10.11 -11.02 -2.76
CA THR A 218 -11.30 -11.85 -2.92
C THR A 218 -11.49 -12.25 -4.38
N SER A 219 -11.72 -13.54 -4.58
CA SER A 219 -11.83 -14.18 -5.89
C SER A 219 -13.27 -14.31 -6.39
N ILE A 220 -14.23 -14.01 -5.51
CA ILE A 220 -15.66 -14.15 -5.77
C ILE A 220 -16.13 -12.88 -6.49
N PRO A 221 -16.89 -13.01 -7.60
CA PRO A 221 -17.53 -11.86 -8.22
C PRO A 221 -18.41 -11.09 -7.24
N ARG A 222 -18.56 -9.78 -7.43
CA ARG A 222 -19.48 -8.95 -6.62
C ARG A 222 -20.91 -9.49 -6.60
N GLY A 223 -21.34 -10.13 -7.69
CA GLY A 223 -22.64 -10.77 -7.82
C GLY A 223 -22.81 -11.94 -6.84
N GLY A 224 -23.87 -11.89 -6.02
CA GLY A 224 -24.22 -12.85 -4.99
C GLY A 224 -23.64 -12.56 -3.60
N THR A 225 -23.06 -11.37 -3.37
CA THR A 225 -22.47 -10.99 -2.08
C THR A 225 -23.44 -10.23 -1.17
N VAL A 226 -23.15 -10.21 0.13
CA VAL A 226 -23.92 -9.42 1.12
C VAL A 226 -23.91 -7.92 0.75
N TRP A 227 -22.82 -7.44 0.16
CA TRP A 227 -22.71 -6.07 -0.33
C TRP A 227 -23.74 -5.74 -1.41
N GLU A 228 -23.89 -6.61 -2.43
CA GLU A 228 -24.91 -6.44 -3.48
C GLU A 228 -26.32 -6.50 -2.88
N ALA A 229 -26.58 -7.44 -1.96
CA ALA A 229 -27.88 -7.56 -1.29
C ALA A 229 -28.26 -6.30 -0.48
N MET A 230 -27.27 -5.59 0.09
CA MET A 230 -27.50 -4.37 0.87
C MET A 230 -27.65 -3.11 0.01
N ASN A 231 -26.96 -3.02 -1.13
CA ASN A 231 -26.91 -1.80 -1.95
C ASN A 231 -27.76 -1.87 -3.23
N GLY A 232 -28.39 -3.01 -3.51
CA GLY A 232 -29.28 -3.21 -4.65
C GLY A 232 -28.56 -3.22 -6.00
N MET A 233 -29.30 -3.60 -7.04
CA MET A 233 -28.84 -3.59 -8.43
C MET A 233 -28.64 -2.13 -8.89
N ARG A 234 -27.49 -1.51 -8.57
CA ARG A 234 -27.06 -0.33 -9.32
C ARG A 234 -26.82 -0.80 -10.74
N ASN A 235 -27.67 -0.37 -11.68
CA ASN A 235 -27.43 -0.52 -13.11
C ASN A 235 -26.19 0.32 -13.49
N ASP A 236 -25.00 -0.17 -13.18
CA ASP A 236 -23.77 0.38 -13.73
C ASP A 236 -23.66 -0.13 -15.17
N ASP A 237 -24.14 0.70 -16.09
CA ASP A 237 -23.98 0.56 -17.55
C ASP A 237 -22.52 0.85 -18.00
N SER A 238 -21.59 0.88 -17.05
CA SER A 238 -20.14 0.94 -17.30
C SER A 238 -19.57 -0.46 -17.04
N GLY A 239 -19.07 -1.12 -18.09
CA GLY A 239 -18.59 -2.51 -18.08
C GLY A 239 -17.36 -2.81 -17.20
N GLY A 240 -17.37 -2.41 -15.93
CA GLY A 240 -16.31 -2.54 -14.93
C GLY A 240 -16.69 -3.36 -13.69
N GLY A 241 -17.77 -4.15 -13.75
CA GLY A 241 -18.53 -4.68 -12.61
C GLY A 241 -17.87 -5.65 -11.62
N ASP A 242 -16.53 -5.76 -11.55
CA ASP A 242 -15.87 -6.61 -10.56
C ASP A 242 -14.52 -6.08 -10.03
N LYS A 243 -14.17 -4.84 -10.35
CA LYS A 243 -12.89 -4.24 -9.93
C LYS A 243 -13.09 -3.29 -8.75
N LEU A 244 -12.12 -3.28 -7.83
CA LEU A 244 -11.97 -2.20 -6.85
C LEU A 244 -11.34 -1.01 -7.58
N VAL A 245 -11.92 0.18 -7.45
CA VAL A 245 -11.31 1.42 -7.95
C VAL A 245 -10.92 2.26 -6.74
N VAL A 246 -9.62 2.49 -6.57
CA VAL A 246 -9.09 3.34 -5.50
C VAL A 246 -8.65 4.65 -6.11
N GLU A 247 -9.15 5.74 -5.56
CA GLU A 247 -8.73 7.09 -5.88
C GLU A 247 -7.58 7.49 -4.94
N PHE A 248 -6.62 8.24 -5.49
CA PHE A 248 -5.45 8.75 -4.78
C PHE A 248 -5.39 10.25 -4.99
N GLU A 249 -5.39 11.01 -3.90
CA GLU A 249 -5.33 12.47 -3.91
C GLU A 249 -4.13 12.96 -3.08
N ASP A 250 -3.54 14.08 -3.49
CA ASP A 250 -2.43 14.74 -2.80
C ASP A 250 -1.23 13.83 -2.53
N LEU A 251 -0.85 12.99 -3.50
CA LEU A 251 0.34 12.15 -3.33
C LEU A 251 1.59 13.03 -3.24
N GLU A 252 2.30 12.93 -2.12
CA GLU A 252 3.58 13.57 -1.89
C GLU A 252 4.63 12.53 -1.49
N ILE A 253 5.85 12.66 -2.01
CA ILE A 253 6.99 11.79 -1.71
C ILE A 253 8.25 12.66 -1.63
N PHE A 254 8.96 12.60 -0.50
CA PHE A 254 10.19 13.37 -0.24
C PHE A 254 11.34 12.49 0.23
#